data_AF-A0A535F567-F1
#
_entry.id   AF-A0A535F567-F1
#
_cell.length_a   1.000
_cell.length_b   1.000
_cell.length_c   1.000
_cell.angle_alpha   90.00
_cell.angle_beta   90.00
_cell.angle_gamma   90.00
#
_symmetry.space_group_name_H-M   'P 1'
#
loop_
_entity.id
_entity.type
_entity.pdbx_description
1 polymer ?
#
loop_
_entity_poly.entity_id
_entity_poly.type
_entity_poly.pdbx_seq_one_letter_code
_entity_poly.pdbx_strand_id
1 'polypeptide(L)'
;EANGYVRGEGVGMLVLKRLAEAEQDGDHIYGVIVGSSENHGGRANSLTAPNPRSQADALITAYRKAGIDPRTVGYIEAHGTGTPLG
;
A
#
# COMPACT_ATOMS: atom_id res chain seq x y z
N GLU A 1 22.82 11.00 -1.44
CA GLU A 1 22.45 10.54 -0.08
C GLU A 1 21.07 11.07 0.26
N ALA A 2 20.26 10.30 0.97
CA ALA A 2 18.91 10.70 1.36
C ALA A 2 18.98 11.34 2.75
N ASN A 3 18.39 12.52 2.96
CA ASN A 3 18.54 13.30 4.20
C ASN A 3 17.21 13.84 4.75
N GLY A 4 16.08 13.33 4.26
CA GLY A 4 14.74 13.78 4.64
C GLY A 4 13.79 13.87 3.45
N TYR A 5 12.55 14.26 3.74
CA TYR A 5 11.54 14.56 2.72
C TYR A 5 11.27 16.07 2.65
N VAL A 6 10.65 16.50 1.55
CA VAL A 6 10.06 17.83 1.41
C VAL A 6 8.54 17.73 1.43
N ARG A 7 7.87 18.76 1.96
CA ARG A 7 6.41 18.81 1.99
C ARG A 7 5.86 19.07 0.58
N GLY A 8 4.71 18.46 0.29
CA GLY A 8 3.90 18.74 -0.90
C GLY A 8 2.42 18.80 -0.53
N GLU A 9 1.61 19.35 -1.42
CA GLU A 9 0.17 19.48 -1.27
C GLU A 9 -0.54 18.82 -2.45
N GLY A 10 -1.76 18.32 -2.24
CA GLY A 10 -2.55 17.67 -3.29
C GLY A 10 -3.92 17.21 -2.80
N VAL A 11 -4.82 16.96 -3.75
CA VAL A 11 -6.16 16.41 -3.52
C VAL A 11 -6.46 15.33 -4.56
N GLY A 12 -7.11 14.25 -4.15
CA GLY A 12 -7.48 13.13 -5.02
C GLY A 12 -8.76 12.46 -4.54
N MET A 13 -9.48 11.83 -5.48
CA MET A 13 -10.72 11.10 -5.21
C MET A 13 -10.77 9.85 -6.07
N LEU A 14 -11.31 8.76 -5.50
CA LEU A 14 -11.59 7.51 -6.19
C LEU A 14 -13.06 7.16 -6.00
N VAL A 15 -13.68 6.56 -7.01
CA VAL A 15 -15.01 5.96 -6.91
C VAL A 15 -14.82 4.45 -6.92
N LEU A 16 -15.39 3.78 -5.92
CA LEU A 16 -15.26 2.33 -5.74
C LEU A 16 -16.61 1.65 -5.90
N LYS A 17 -16.60 0.48 -6.52
CA LYS A 17 -17.76 -0.38 -6.73
C LYS A 17 -17.32 -1.83 -6.69
N ARG A 18 -18.22 -2.76 -6.39
CA ARG A 18 -17.95 -4.19 -6.59
C ARG A 18 -17.71 -4.44 -8.07
N LEU A 19 -16.65 -5.21 -8.39
CA LEU A 19 -16.26 -5.49 -9.78
C LEU A 19 -17.43 -6.03 -10.61
N ALA A 20 -18.16 -7.02 -10.09
CA ALA A 20 -19.31 -7.62 -10.78
C ALA A 20 -20.40 -6.60 -11.13
N GLU A 21 -20.64 -5.61 -10.26
CA GLU A 21 -21.64 -4.57 -10.51
C GLU A 21 -21.13 -3.50 -11.47
N ALA A 22 -19.83 -3.20 -11.43
CA ALA A 22 -19.21 -2.31 -12.41
C ALA A 22 -19.28 -2.90 -13.82
N GLU A 23 -19.03 -4.21 -13.95
CA GLU A 23 -19.15 -4.95 -15.20
C GLU A 23 -20.60 -5.01 -15.70
N GLN A 24 -21.56 -5.29 -14.81
CA GLN A 24 -22.99 -5.34 -15.15
C GLN A 24 -23.53 -4.00 -15.63
N ASP A 25 -23.12 -2.91 -14.99
CA ASP A 25 -23.60 -1.57 -15.35
C ASP A 25 -22.80 -0.96 -16.52
N GLY A 26 -21.76 -1.66 -17.00
CA GLY A 26 -20.92 -1.18 -18.10
C GLY A 26 -20.02 0.01 -17.73
N ASP A 27 -19.65 0.13 -16.46
CA ASP A 27 -18.78 1.18 -15.96
C ASP A 27 -17.37 1.06 -16.56
N HIS A 28 -16.69 2.20 -16.75
CA HIS A 28 -15.27 2.19 -17.10
C HIS A 28 -14.41 1.84 -15.86
N ILE A 29 -13.61 0.78 -15.96
CA ILE A 29 -12.82 0.26 -14.84
C ILE A 29 -11.33 0.56 -15.07
N TYR A 30 -10.75 1.45 -14.25
CA TYR A 30 -9.32 1.77 -14.29
C TYR A 30 -8.43 0.66 -13.70
N GLY A 31 -8.94 -0.07 -12.72
CA GLY A 31 -8.20 -1.13 -12.02
C GLY A 31 -9.05 -1.80 -10.94
N VAL A 32 -8.54 -2.91 -10.41
CA VAL A 32 -9.23 -3.73 -9.40
C VAL A 32 -8.39 -3.81 -8.14
N ILE A 33 -8.98 -3.46 -7.00
CA ILE A 33 -8.37 -3.69 -5.69
C ILE A 33 -8.62 -5.14 -5.31
N VAL A 34 -7.59 -5.98 -5.43
CA VAL A 34 -7.67 -7.42 -5.14
C VAL A 34 -7.48 -7.76 -3.66
N GLY A 35 -6.86 -6.87 -2.88
CA GLY A 35 -6.68 -7.06 -1.45
C GLY A 35 -6.06 -5.84 -0.77
N SER A 36 -6.28 -5.71 0.53
CA SER A 36 -5.70 -4.65 1.36
C SER A 36 -5.43 -5.14 2.79
N SER A 37 -4.47 -4.52 3.45
CA SER A 37 -4.12 -4.79 4.83
C SER A 37 -3.57 -3.56 5.53
N GLU A 38 -3.82 -3.48 6.83
CA GLU A 38 -3.23 -2.49 7.73
C GLU A 38 -2.79 -3.19 9.02
N ASN A 39 -1.78 -2.64 9.69
CA ASN A 39 -1.35 -3.05 11.01
C ASN A 39 -0.63 -1.90 11.73
N HIS A 40 -0.07 -2.17 12.91
CA HIS A 40 0.66 -1.18 13.71
C HIS A 40 2.13 -1.57 13.88
N GLY A 41 3.03 -0.58 13.90
CA GLY A 41 4.47 -0.77 14.13
C GLY A 41 4.80 -1.37 15.50
N GLY A 42 3.86 -1.27 16.45
CA GLY A 42 3.98 -1.87 17.78
C GLY A 42 5.15 -1.28 18.56
N ARG A 43 5.88 -2.15 19.27
CA ARG A 43 7.08 -1.76 20.02
C ARG A 43 8.27 -1.64 19.07
N ALA A 44 8.75 -0.41 18.87
CA ALA A 44 9.93 -0.09 18.06
C ALA A 44 11.00 0.64 18.91
N ASN A 45 12.14 0.95 18.31
CA ASN A 45 13.27 1.62 18.98
C ASN A 45 12.93 3.05 19.44
N SER A 46 11.94 3.69 18.82
CA SER A 46 11.31 4.93 19.27
C SER A 46 9.87 4.99 18.78
N LEU A 47 9.09 5.95 19.26
CA LEU A 47 7.69 6.13 18.87
C LEU A 47 7.49 6.35 17.36
N THR A 48 8.46 7.01 16.71
CA THR A 48 8.39 7.37 15.28
C THR A 48 9.26 6.49 14.39
N ALA A 49 10.01 5.53 14.97
CA ALA A 49 10.84 4.63 14.19
C ALA A 49 9.98 3.57 13.46
N PRO A 50 10.27 3.29 12.19
CA PRO A 50 9.57 2.23 11.46
C PRO A 50 9.90 0.85 12.05
N ASN A 51 8.99 -0.11 11.87
CA ASN A 51 9.22 -1.51 12.21
C ASN A 51 9.17 -2.38 10.95
N PRO A 52 10.33 -2.87 10.45
CA PRO A 52 10.38 -3.64 9.21
C PRO A 52 9.64 -4.98 9.30
N ARG A 53 9.54 -5.58 10.48
CA ARG A 53 8.78 -6.82 10.67
C ARG A 53 7.28 -6.57 10.50
N SER A 54 6.76 -5.52 11.14
CA SER A 54 5.36 -5.11 10.96
C SER A 54 5.06 -4.77 9.50
N GLN A 55 5.95 -4.07 8.79
CA GLN A 55 5.76 -3.78 7.37
C GLN A 55 5.72 -5.07 6.51
N ALA A 56 6.62 -6.02 6.76
CA ALA A 56 6.60 -7.31 6.08
C ALA A 56 5.32 -8.11 6.36
N ASP A 57 4.85 -8.12 7.61
CA ASP A 57 3.60 -8.81 7.99
C ASP A 57 2.37 -8.20 7.32
N ALA A 58 2.34 -6.87 7.15
CA ALA A 58 1.30 -6.20 6.38
C ALA A 58 1.31 -6.67 4.91
N LEU A 59 2.48 -6.60 4.24
CA LEU A 59 2.62 -7.07 2.86
C LEU A 59 2.19 -8.53 2.68
N ILE A 60 2.66 -9.43 3.56
CA ILE A 60 2.30 -10.85 3.53
C ILE A 60 0.78 -11.02 3.68
N THR A 61 0.14 -10.26 4.57
CA THR A 61 -1.30 -10.31 4.77
C THR A 61 -2.07 -9.81 3.54
N ALA A 62 -1.62 -8.70 2.92
CA ALA A 62 -2.21 -8.21 1.67
C ALA A 62 -2.11 -9.24 0.55
N TYR A 63 -0.94 -9.85 0.34
CA TYR A 63 -0.76 -10.87 -0.71
C TYR A 63 -1.63 -12.10 -0.47
N ARG A 64 -1.73 -12.58 0.77
CA ARG A 64 -2.62 -13.70 1.13
C ARG A 64 -4.09 -13.37 0.90
N LYS A 65 -4.55 -12.19 1.32
CA LYS A 65 -5.93 -11.74 1.08
C LYS A 65 -6.25 -11.59 -0.41
N ALA A 66 -5.28 -11.10 -1.18
CA ALA A 66 -5.39 -10.96 -2.64
C ALA A 66 -5.31 -12.30 -3.38
N GLY A 67 -4.80 -13.37 -2.74
CA GLY A 67 -4.63 -14.67 -3.38
C GLY A 67 -3.59 -14.67 -4.50
N ILE A 68 -2.63 -13.74 -4.49
CA ILE A 68 -1.61 -13.61 -5.55
C ILE A 68 -0.25 -14.14 -5.09
N ASP A 69 0.55 -14.60 -6.04
CA ASP A 69 1.96 -14.89 -5.84
C ASP A 69 2.76 -13.57 -5.89
N PRO A 70 3.53 -13.20 -4.84
CA PRO A 70 4.32 -11.98 -4.85
C PRO A 70 5.26 -11.84 -6.06
N ARG A 71 5.66 -12.95 -6.69
CA ARG A 71 6.52 -12.96 -7.90
C ARG A 71 5.81 -12.42 -9.14
N THR A 72 4.48 -12.30 -9.14
CA THR A 72 3.72 -11.71 -10.24
C THR A 72 3.57 -10.20 -10.11
N VAL A 73 4.06 -9.60 -9.02
CA VAL A 73 4.01 -8.14 -8.81
C VAL A 73 5.03 -7.47 -9.73
N GLY A 74 4.54 -6.72 -10.73
CA GLY A 74 5.39 -6.00 -11.68
C GLY A 74 5.89 -4.63 -11.20
N TYR A 75 5.23 -4.05 -10.18
CA TYR A 75 5.54 -2.71 -9.68
C TYR A 75 5.19 -2.55 -8.20
N ILE A 76 5.98 -1.77 -7.46
CA ILE A 76 5.73 -1.39 -6.07
C ILE A 76 5.90 0.13 -5.95
N GLU A 77 4.82 0.84 -5.67
CA GLU A 77 4.87 2.24 -5.23
C GLU A 77 5.27 2.28 -3.76
N ALA A 78 6.54 2.56 -3.48
CA ALA A 78 7.06 2.59 -2.11
C ALA A 78 6.65 3.88 -1.37
N HIS A 79 6.62 3.84 -0.03
CA HIS A 79 6.38 5.06 0.77
C HIS A 79 7.47 6.13 0.55
N GLY A 80 8.73 5.70 0.44
CA GLY A 80 9.78 6.48 -0.23
C GLY A 80 10.10 7.85 0.37
N THR A 81 10.09 8.01 1.70
CA THR A 81 10.29 9.33 2.35
C THR A 81 11.71 9.89 2.27
N GLY A 82 12.66 9.21 1.60
CA GLY A 82 14.01 9.73 1.40
C GLY A 82 14.78 9.99 2.71
N THR A 83 14.48 9.24 3.78
CA THR A 83 15.22 9.33 5.04
C THR A 83 16.32 8.26 5.12
N PRO A 84 17.42 8.47 5.87
CA PRO A 84 18.44 7.44 6.05
C PRO A 84 17.98 6.18 6.79
N LEU A 85 16.94 6.31 7.63
CA LEU A 85 16.44 5.24 8.50
C LEU A 85 15.30 4.43 7.87
N GLY A 86 14.47 5.12 7.09
CA GLY A 86 13.25 4.58 6.49
C GLY A 86 13.48 3.73 5.26
#